data_AF-A0A964Y7Q6-F1
#
_entry.id   AF-A0A964Y7Q6-F1
#
_cell.length_a   1.000
_cell.length_b   1.000
_cell.length_c   1.000
_cell.angle_alpha   90.00
_cell.angle_beta   90.00
_cell.angle_gamma   90.00
#
_symmetry.space_group_name_H-M   'P 1'
#
loop_
_entity.id
_entity.type
_entity.pdbx_description
1 polymer ?
#
loop_
_entity_poly.entity_id
_entity_poly.type
_entity_poly.pdbx_seq_one_letter_code
_entity_poly.pdbx_strand_id
1 'polypeptide(L)'
;MKERRLEGLKNNKLSEDQILEIKDRVSKGESVANLANEFGTSGRVIYYQIGKSGSKKTNELAMARLERENQALKLVLAETMLELDKEKKLKLQNALKNI
;
A
#
# COMPACT_ATOMS: atom_id res chain seq x y z
N MET A 1 -16.36 40.05 23.90
CA MET A 1 -15.35 39.38 23.07
C MET A 1 -15.74 37.93 22.81
N LYS A 2 -16.56 37.67 21.78
CA LYS A 2 -17.06 36.31 21.43
C LYS A 2 -16.92 36.03 19.92
N GLU A 3 -15.81 36.48 19.33
CA GLU A 3 -15.57 36.28 17.89
C GLU A 3 -14.12 35.81 17.68
N ARG A 4 -13.94 34.86 16.75
CA ARG A 4 -12.71 34.14 16.34
C ARG A 4 -12.50 32.69 16.84
N ARG A 5 -13.55 31.87 16.93
CA ARG A 5 -13.36 30.40 17.12
C ARG A 5 -14.14 29.50 16.15
N LEU A 6 -14.43 29.99 14.95
CA LEU A 6 -15.09 29.21 13.90
C LEU A 6 -14.41 29.28 12.51
N GLU A 7 -13.21 29.86 12.41
CA GLU A 7 -12.40 29.78 11.18
C GLU A 7 -11.63 28.45 11.14
N GLY A 8 -12.29 27.37 10.75
CA GLY A 8 -11.60 26.08 10.64
C GLY A 8 -12.43 24.83 10.43
N LEU A 9 -13.65 24.90 9.89
CA LEU A 9 -14.28 23.72 9.30
C LEU A 9 -13.60 23.41 7.94
N LYS A 10 -12.28 23.17 7.97
CA LYS A 10 -11.50 22.76 6.79
C LYS A 10 -11.53 21.23 6.74
N ASN A 11 -12.40 20.69 5.90
CA ASN A 11 -12.33 19.37 5.27
C ASN A 11 -11.37 18.37 5.94
N ASN A 12 -11.88 17.75 7.01
CA ASN A 12 -11.19 16.97 8.04
C ASN A 12 -10.78 15.55 7.56
N LYS A 13 -10.04 15.48 6.45
CA LYS A 13 -9.51 14.19 5.95
C LYS A 13 -8.01 14.16 6.18
N LEU A 14 -7.60 13.42 7.21
CA LEU A 14 -6.19 13.11 7.45
C LEU A 14 -5.58 12.48 6.18
N SER A 15 -4.37 12.89 5.80
CA SER A 15 -3.61 12.22 4.75
C SER A 15 -3.18 10.82 5.19
N GLU A 16 -2.78 9.97 4.23
CA GLU A 16 -2.28 8.63 4.57
C GLU A 16 -1.03 8.71 5.47
N ASP A 17 -0.14 9.65 5.20
CA ASP A 17 1.08 9.89 6.00
C ASP A 17 0.74 10.32 7.43
N GLN A 18 -0.22 11.24 7.60
CA GLN A 18 -0.70 11.65 8.92
C GLN A 18 -1.34 10.48 9.68
N ILE A 19 -2.07 9.62 8.99
CA ILE A 19 -2.68 8.42 9.60
C ILE A 19 -1.59 7.43 10.03
N LEU A 20 -0.54 7.24 9.23
CA LEU A 20 0.61 6.39 9.57
C LEU A 20 1.34 6.92 10.80
N GLU A 21 1.62 8.22 10.84
CA GLU A 21 2.29 8.87 11.96
C GLU A 21 1.47 8.78 13.26
N ILE A 22 0.17 9.11 13.19
CA ILE A 22 -0.74 9.00 14.34
C ILE A 22 -0.76 7.57 14.88
N LYS A 23 -0.76 6.55 14.01
CA LYS A 23 -0.76 5.13 14.45
C LYS A 23 0.53 4.75 15.15
N ASP A 24 1.68 5.12 14.60
CA ASP A 24 2.99 4.84 15.20
C ASP A 24 3.08 5.47 16.59
N ARG A 25 2.67 6.73 16.72
CA ARG A 25 2.68 7.47 17.99
C ARG A 25 1.70 6.92 19.02
N VAL A 26 0.49 6.53 18.62
CA VAL A 26 -0.44 5.82 19.51
C VAL A 26 0.12 4.47 19.96
N SER A 27 0.80 3.74 19.07
CA SER A 27 1.42 2.44 19.43
C SER A 27 2.56 2.58 20.43
N LYS A 28 3.21 3.74 20.46
CA LYS A 28 4.23 4.14 21.45
C LYS A 28 3.64 4.66 22.76
N GLY A 29 2.32 4.66 22.90
CA GLY A 29 1.61 5.03 24.13
C GLY A 29 1.24 6.52 24.22
N GLU A 30 1.36 7.28 23.13
CA GLU A 30 1.02 8.70 23.15
C GLU A 30 -0.51 8.94 23.25
N SER A 31 -0.90 9.98 23.97
CA SER A 31 -2.31 10.31 24.22
C SER A 31 -3.03 10.71 22.93
N VAL A 32 -4.11 9.99 22.60
CA VAL A 32 -5.00 10.30 21.47
C VAL A 32 -5.59 11.71 21.58
N ALA A 33 -5.79 12.24 22.79
CA ALA A 33 -6.28 13.60 22.98
C ALA A 33 -5.24 14.65 22.54
N ASN A 34 -3.96 14.40 22.80
CA ASN A 34 -2.87 15.29 22.37
C ASN A 34 -2.72 15.24 20.85
N LEU A 35 -2.72 14.04 20.28
CA LEU A 35 -2.65 13.82 18.83
C LEU A 35 -3.86 14.44 18.10
N ALA A 36 -5.06 14.37 18.67
CA ALA A 36 -6.24 15.01 18.08
C ALA A 36 -6.06 16.54 17.98
N ASN A 37 -5.52 17.16 19.03
CA ASN A 37 -5.24 18.60 19.03
C ASN A 37 -4.14 18.97 18.04
N GLU A 38 -3.06 18.19 18.00
CA GLU A 38 -1.91 18.44 17.13
C GLU A 38 -2.26 18.32 15.64
N PHE A 39 -2.98 17.26 15.27
CA PHE A 39 -3.35 17.01 13.88
C PHE A 39 -4.67 17.71 13.48
N GLY A 40 -5.22 18.57 14.33
CA GLY A 40 -6.45 19.31 14.05
C GLY A 40 -7.66 18.42 13.77
N THR A 41 -7.74 17.27 14.44
CA THR A 41 -8.79 16.27 14.24
C THR A 41 -9.49 15.91 15.55
N SER A 42 -10.34 14.88 15.55
CA SER A 42 -10.99 14.38 16.77
C SER A 42 -10.49 12.99 17.14
N GLY A 43 -10.48 12.68 18.45
CA GLY A 43 -10.14 11.33 18.91
C GLY A 43 -11.02 10.25 18.29
N ARG A 44 -12.29 10.57 17.99
CA ARG A 44 -13.21 9.68 17.26
C ARG A 44 -12.70 9.33 15.86
N VAL A 45 -12.19 10.32 15.12
CA VAL A 45 -11.60 10.11 13.78
C VAL A 45 -10.33 9.26 13.89
N ILE A 46 -9.49 9.51 14.89
CA ILE A 46 -8.27 8.72 15.14
C ILE A 46 -8.63 7.25 15.41
N TYR A 47 -9.52 6.98 16.37
CA TYR A 47 -9.94 5.61 16.67
C TYR A 47 -10.62 4.92 15.48
N TYR A 48 -11.41 5.66 14.69
CA TYR A 48 -11.99 5.15 13.45
C TYR A 48 -10.91 4.72 12.44
N GLN A 49 -9.87 5.54 12.24
CA GLN A 49 -8.77 5.21 11.32
C GLN A 49 -7.90 4.06 11.81
N ILE A 50 -7.67 3.96 13.12
CA ILE A 50 -6.95 2.83 13.74
C ILE A 50 -7.77 1.54 13.60
N GLY A 51 -9.06 1.58 13.90
CA GLY A 51 -9.97 0.43 13.77
C GLY A 51 -10.14 -0.03 12.32
N LYS A 52 -10.21 0.90 11.36
CA LYS A 52 -10.27 0.58 9.92
C LYS A 52 -9.04 -0.20 9.46
N SER A 53 -7.88 0.05 10.07
CA SER A 53 -6.63 -0.65 9.77
C SER A 53 -6.44 -2.02 10.42
N GLY A 54 -7.42 -2.50 11.21
CA GLY A 54 -7.51 -3.93 11.56
C GLY A 54 -7.63 -4.85 10.33
N SER A 55 -7.90 -4.30 9.15
CA SER A 55 -7.89 -5.00 7.85
C SER A 55 -6.58 -4.89 7.06
N LYS A 56 -5.62 -4.06 7.50
CA LYS A 56 -4.40 -3.72 6.76
C LYS A 56 -3.09 -3.93 7.55
N LYS A 57 -3.12 -4.62 8.70
CA LYS A 57 -1.91 -5.36 9.12
C LYS A 57 -1.81 -6.57 8.18
N THR A 58 -1.36 -6.31 6.97
CA THR A 58 -0.78 -7.32 6.10
C THR A 58 0.33 -7.97 6.90
N ASN A 59 0.01 -9.17 7.40
CA ASN A 59 0.92 -10.05 8.12
C ASN A 59 2.25 -10.06 7.34
N GLU A 60 3.35 -9.63 7.95
CA GLU A 60 4.67 -9.59 7.29
C GLU A 60 5.01 -10.95 6.67
N LEU A 61 4.54 -12.04 7.29
CA LEU A 61 4.62 -13.39 6.75
C LEU A 61 3.83 -13.59 5.44
N ALA A 62 2.65 -12.97 5.34
CA ALA A 62 1.85 -12.98 4.11
C ALA A 62 2.52 -12.14 3.01
N MET A 63 3.12 -11.00 3.35
CA MET A 63 3.91 -10.21 2.39
C MET A 63 5.14 -10.97 1.90
N ALA A 64 5.93 -11.57 2.81
CA ALA A 64 7.07 -12.40 2.45
C ALA A 64 6.68 -13.65 1.64
N ARG A 65 5.47 -14.18 1.85
CA ARG A 65 4.92 -15.25 1.00
C ARG A 65 4.58 -14.72 -0.39
N LEU A 66 3.87 -13.60 -0.49
CA LEU A 66 3.50 -12.97 -1.76
C LEU A 66 4.73 -12.57 -2.58
N GLU A 67 5.79 -12.06 -1.94
CA GLU A 67 7.05 -11.73 -2.61
C GLU A 67 7.73 -12.97 -3.19
N ARG A 68 7.77 -14.08 -2.44
CA ARG A 68 8.31 -15.36 -2.94
C ARG A 68 7.49 -15.90 -4.10
N GLU A 69 6.16 -15.88 -3.99
CA GLU A 69 5.26 -16.30 -5.09
C GLU A 69 5.47 -15.41 -6.33
N ASN A 70 5.61 -14.10 -6.16
CA ASN A 70 5.88 -13.17 -7.25
C ASN A 70 7.23 -13.45 -7.95
N GLN A 71 8.29 -13.72 -7.17
CA GLN A 71 9.59 -14.10 -7.72
C GLN A 71 9.52 -15.41 -8.51
N ALA A 72 8.84 -16.43 -7.99
CA ALA A 72 8.65 -17.70 -8.68
C ALA A 72 7.88 -17.51 -10.01
N LEU A 73 6.80 -16.71 -10.00
CA LEU A 73 6.03 -16.42 -11.21
C LEU A 73 6.86 -15.69 -12.26
N LYS A 74 7.72 -14.76 -11.86
CA LYS A 74 8.63 -14.05 -12.78
C LYS A 74 9.62 -15.00 -13.46
N LEU A 75 10.13 -16.01 -12.76
CA LEU A 75 11.03 -17.01 -13.34
C LEU A 75 10.31 -17.87 -14.38
N VAL A 76 9.13 -18.39 -14.05
CA VAL A 76 8.31 -19.16 -15.01
C VAL A 76 7.95 -18.33 -16.23
N LEU A 77 7.60 -17.05 -16.03
CA LEU A 77 7.32 -16.14 -17.14
C LEU A 77 8.55 -15.95 -18.04
N ALA A 78 9.74 -15.77 -17.47
CA ALA A 78 10.97 -15.64 -18.25
C ALA A 78 11.26 -16.91 -19.07
N GLU A 79 11.10 -18.10 -18.47
CA GLU A 79 11.30 -19.38 -19.16
C GLU A 79 10.33 -19.54 -20.33
N THR A 80 9.04 -19.28 -20.12
CA THR A 80 8.03 -19.36 -21.18
C THR A 80 8.26 -18.37 -22.31
N MET A 81 8.72 -17.15 -22.01
CA MET A 81 9.09 -16.17 -23.04
C MET A 81 10.28 -16.65 -23.89
N LEU A 82 11.30 -17.25 -23.27
CA LEU A 82 12.45 -17.80 -23.99
C LEU A 82 12.06 -18.98 -24.89
N GLU A 83 11.15 -19.84 -24.44
CA GLU A 83 10.61 -20.94 -25.25
C GLU A 83 9.83 -20.42 -26.46
N LEU A 84 8.98 -19.42 -26.25
CA LEU A 84 8.21 -18.81 -27.32
C LEU A 84 9.12 -18.18 -28.40
N ASP A 85 10.19 -17.52 -27.99
CA ASP A 85 11.16 -16.94 -28.92
C ASP A 85 11.95 -17.98 -29.70
N LYS A 86 12.32 -19.11 -29.06
CA LYS A 86 12.91 -20.26 -29.76
C LYS A 86 11.97 -20.83 -30.81
N GLU A 87 10.69 -21.00 -30.46
CA GLU A 87 9.67 -21.52 -31.37
C GLU A 87 9.48 -20.59 -32.58
N LYS A 88 9.38 -19.28 -32.36
CA LYS A 88 9.29 -18.28 -33.44
C LYS A 88 10.51 -18.35 -34.36
N LYS A 89 11.71 -18.46 -33.79
CA LYS A 89 12.96 -18.56 -34.58
C LYS A 89 12.99 -19.83 -35.42
N LEU A 90 12.54 -20.96 -34.87
CA LEU A 90 12.46 -22.23 -35.61
C LEU A 90 11.45 -22.15 -36.76
N LYS A 91 10.27 -21.59 -36.53
CA LYS A 91 9.26 -21.36 -37.59
C LYS A 91 9.82 -20.49 -38.71
N LEU A 92 10.52 -19.41 -38.37
CA LEU A 92 11.16 -18.53 -39.36
C LEU A 92 12.23 -19.27 -40.17
N GLN A 93 13.10 -20.05 -39.51
CA GLN A 93 14.13 -20.85 -40.21
C GLN A 93 13.52 -21.87 -41.16
N ASN A 94 12.43 -22.53 -40.76
CA ASN A 94 11.74 -23.50 -41.61
C ASN A 94 11.07 -22.81 -42.80
N ALA A 95 10.49 -21.63 -42.62
CA ALA A 95 9.92 -20.85 -43.72
C ALA A 95 10.99 -20.44 -44.74
N LEU A 96 12.17 -20.01 -44.28
CA LEU A 96 13.29 -19.61 -45.14
C LEU A 96 13.94 -20.78 -45.89
N LYS A 97 13.89 -22.01 -45.35
CA LYS A 97 14.42 -23.21 -46.02
C LYS A 97 13.52 -23.75 -47.13
N ASN A 98 12.26 -23.31 -47.17
CA ASN A 98 11.24 -23.77 -48.12
C ASN A 98 11.00 -22.76 -49.26
N ILE A 99 11.89 -21.78 -49.42
CA ILE A 99 11.96 -20.80 -50.53
C ILE A 99 13.23 -21.09 -51.32
#